data_AF-A0A4S2ETQ8-F1
#
_entry.id   AF-A0A4S2ETQ8-F1
#
_cell.length_a   1.000
_cell.length_b   1.000
_cell.length_c   1.000
_cell.angle_alpha   90.00
_cell.angle_beta   90.00
_cell.angle_gamma   90.00
#
_symmetry.space_group_name_H-M   'P 1'
#
loop_
_entity.id
_entity.type
_entity.pdbx_description
1 polymer ?
#
loop_
_entity_poly.entity_id
_entity_poly.type
_entity_poly.pdbx_seq_one_letter_code
_entity_poly.pdbx_strand_id
1 'polypeptide(L)'
;MALAAKELRQAFSSPVTIVDQLFAAVCMVALSGAFAFLAPGLAAEGGPDAVKPEVAHFIELAVVLIVSCFASVSPASAAAVSLEGHRAWTMLTLPVLTGAILLSKLLPWCVMCATVSLTCVVLMAVGGAPCQVVGLCVFLPCASFWFTANLGLYLDVSNPRYEWASPGAVASRGRPAVVCGLVTAILTVAALATDFVLALACDWGLGRLSALFAACACLLAIGGCVLFRATPMQKAR
;
A
#
# COMPACT_ATOMS: atom_id res chain seq x y z
N MET A 1 9.87 -6.68 -19.79
CA MET A 1 8.39 -6.67 -19.84
C MET A 1 7.78 -8.08 -19.87
N ALA A 2 8.36 -9.06 -20.57
CA ALA A 2 7.82 -10.42 -20.62
C ALA A 2 7.62 -11.08 -19.23
N LEU A 3 8.55 -10.88 -18.29
CA LEU A 3 8.44 -11.42 -16.92
C LEU A 3 7.27 -10.79 -16.14
N ALA A 4 7.12 -9.46 -16.18
CA ALA A 4 6.00 -8.78 -15.53
C ALA A 4 4.62 -9.22 -16.09
N ALA A 5 4.53 -9.46 -17.41
CA ALA A 5 3.32 -9.98 -18.03
C ALA A 5 3.01 -11.43 -17.60
N LYS A 6 4.05 -12.25 -17.41
CA LYS A 6 3.90 -13.60 -16.83
C LYS A 6 3.34 -13.53 -15.41
N GLU A 7 3.88 -12.65 -14.56
CA GLU A 7 3.43 -12.48 -13.17
C GLU A 7 1.96 -12.06 -13.10
N LEU A 8 1.53 -11.11 -13.94
CA LEU A 8 0.12 -10.74 -14.03
C LEU A 8 -0.74 -11.95 -14.43
N ARG A 9 -0.36 -12.71 -15.45
CA ARG A 9 -1.10 -13.93 -15.86
C ARG A 9 -1.19 -14.96 -14.72
N GLN A 10 -0.13 -15.11 -13.94
CA GLN A 10 -0.13 -15.99 -12.78
C GLN A 10 -1.06 -15.47 -11.68
N ALA A 11 -1.10 -14.16 -11.43
CA ALA A 11 -2.07 -13.56 -10.52
C ALA A 11 -3.51 -13.79 -10.99
N PHE A 12 -3.79 -13.66 -12.30
CA PHE A 12 -5.09 -13.99 -12.90
C PHE A 12 -5.48 -15.47 -12.77
N SER A 13 -4.52 -16.37 -12.56
CA SER A 13 -4.81 -17.78 -12.27
C SER A 13 -5.20 -18.03 -10.81
N SER A 14 -4.99 -17.07 -9.92
CA SER A 14 -5.40 -17.12 -8.50
C SER A 14 -6.46 -16.05 -8.23
N PRO A 15 -7.76 -16.38 -8.35
CA PRO A 15 -8.87 -15.44 -8.17
C PRO A 15 -8.78 -14.66 -6.85
N VAL A 16 -8.31 -15.32 -5.78
CA VAL A 16 -8.19 -14.70 -4.45
C VAL A 16 -7.22 -13.51 -4.47
N THR A 17 -6.06 -13.64 -5.13
CA THR A 17 -5.09 -12.53 -5.20
C THR A 17 -5.66 -11.31 -5.90
N ILE A 18 -6.46 -11.51 -6.96
CA ILE A 18 -7.06 -10.41 -7.70
C ILE A 18 -8.20 -9.77 -6.92
N VAL A 19 -9.04 -10.58 -6.29
CA VAL A 19 -10.15 -10.07 -5.46
C VAL A 19 -9.60 -9.20 -4.34
N ASP A 20 -8.52 -9.62 -3.66
CA ASP A 20 -7.90 -8.82 -2.60
C ASP A 20 -7.36 -7.48 -3.12
N GLN A 21 -6.69 -7.48 -4.28
CA GLN A 21 -6.14 -6.26 -4.89
C GLN A 21 -7.22 -5.32 -5.41
N LEU A 22 -8.26 -5.86 -6.05
CA LEU A 22 -9.40 -5.08 -6.53
C LEU A 22 -10.20 -4.53 -5.36
N PHE A 23 -10.41 -5.31 -4.31
CA PHE A 23 -11.09 -4.86 -3.10
C PHE A 23 -10.35 -3.68 -2.47
N ALA A 24 -9.03 -3.79 -2.30
CA ALA A 24 -8.20 -2.67 -1.83
C ALA A 24 -8.35 -1.42 -2.72
N ALA A 25 -8.25 -1.57 -4.05
CA ALA A 25 -8.38 -0.47 -4.99
C ALA A 25 -9.77 0.19 -4.94
N VAL A 26 -10.84 -0.60 -4.87
CA VAL A 26 -12.21 -0.12 -4.75
C VAL A 26 -12.40 0.63 -3.43
N CYS A 27 -11.89 0.11 -2.32
CA CYS A 27 -11.97 0.79 -1.03
C CYS A 27 -11.22 2.13 -1.03
N MET A 28 -10.03 2.20 -1.64
CA MET A 28 -9.28 3.46 -1.79
C MET A 28 -10.11 4.51 -2.54
N VAL A 29 -10.64 4.14 -3.71
CA VAL A 29 -11.45 5.05 -4.55
C VAL A 29 -12.75 5.43 -3.86
N ALA A 30 -13.42 4.47 -3.19
CA ALA A 30 -14.67 4.72 -2.48
C ALA A 30 -14.49 5.70 -1.31
N LEU A 31 -13.38 5.60 -0.56
CA LEU A 31 -13.09 6.52 0.54
C LEU A 31 -12.75 7.92 0.04
N SER A 32 -11.89 8.05 -0.97
CA SER A 32 -11.60 9.35 -1.57
C SER A 32 -12.81 9.96 -2.27
N GLY A 33 -13.65 9.14 -2.90
CA GLY A 33 -14.92 9.56 -3.50
C GLY A 33 -15.91 10.03 -2.44
N ALA A 34 -16.05 9.30 -1.33
CA ALA A 34 -16.90 9.71 -0.21
C ALA A 34 -16.47 11.07 0.33
N PHE A 35 -15.16 11.29 0.51
CA PHE A 35 -14.64 12.60 0.89
C PHE A 35 -15.01 13.69 -0.13
N ALA A 36 -14.84 13.42 -1.43
CA ALA A 36 -15.13 14.38 -2.50
C ALA A 36 -16.58 14.87 -2.50
N PHE A 37 -17.55 14.00 -2.16
CA PHE A 37 -18.97 14.35 -2.13
C PHE A 37 -19.45 14.88 -0.77
N LEU A 38 -18.92 14.37 0.35
CA LEU A 38 -19.35 14.80 1.68
C LEU A 38 -18.70 16.11 2.13
N ALA A 39 -17.42 16.32 1.82
CA ALA A 39 -16.68 17.48 2.35
C ALA A 39 -17.28 18.84 1.91
N PRO A 40 -17.66 19.04 0.63
CA PRO A 40 -18.34 20.28 0.22
C PRO A 40 -19.73 20.43 0.85
N GLY A 41 -20.45 19.33 1.05
CA GLY A 41 -21.77 19.33 1.68
C GLY A 41 -21.73 19.72 3.16
N LEU A 42 -20.74 19.22 3.92
CA LEU A 42 -20.51 19.64 5.30
C LEU A 42 -20.19 21.13 5.41
N ALA A 43 -19.43 21.67 4.46
CA ALA A 43 -19.10 23.09 4.42
C ALA A 43 -20.31 23.96 4.06
N ALA A 44 -21.23 23.46 3.22
CA ALA A 44 -22.42 24.19 2.77
C ALA A 44 -23.56 24.18 3.81
N GLU A 45 -23.82 23.05 4.46
CA GLU A 45 -24.94 22.88 5.41
C GLU A 45 -24.63 23.44 6.81
N GLY A 46 -23.35 23.53 7.17
CA GLY A 46 -22.92 23.90 8.51
C GLY A 46 -22.72 25.41 8.76
N GLY A 47 -22.56 26.21 7.71
CA GLY A 47 -22.09 27.59 7.83
C GLY A 47 -20.60 27.68 8.22
N PRO A 48 -20.00 28.88 8.18
CA PRO A 48 -18.55 29.10 8.33
C PRO A 48 -17.94 28.65 9.67
N ASP A 49 -18.77 28.30 10.67
CA ASP A 49 -18.36 27.89 12.02
C ASP A 49 -18.72 26.44 12.39
N ALA A 50 -19.34 25.65 11.49
CA ALA A 50 -19.86 24.32 11.87
C ALA A 50 -18.80 23.26 12.18
N VAL A 51 -17.63 23.35 11.56
CA VAL A 51 -16.55 22.39 11.76
C VAL A 51 -15.32 23.16 12.21
N LYS A 52 -14.87 22.88 13.43
CA LYS A 52 -13.59 23.39 13.92
C LYS A 52 -12.49 22.98 12.93
N PRO A 53 -11.54 23.88 12.61
CA PRO A 53 -10.49 23.59 11.63
C PRO A 53 -9.70 22.33 12.01
N GLU A 54 -9.45 22.11 13.31
CA GLU A 54 -8.81 20.89 13.84
C GLU A 54 -9.50 19.60 13.39
N VAL A 55 -10.84 19.57 13.41
CA VAL A 55 -11.64 18.40 13.04
C VAL A 55 -11.60 18.17 11.53
N ALA A 56 -11.66 19.23 10.73
CA ALA A 56 -11.51 19.13 9.28
C ALA A 56 -10.13 18.56 8.90
N HIS A 57 -9.06 19.03 9.55
CA HIS A 57 -7.69 18.56 9.32
C HIS A 57 -7.52 17.09 9.67
N PHE A 58 -8.09 16.66 10.81
CA PHE A 58 -8.09 15.27 11.22
C PHE A 58 -8.80 14.38 10.18
N ILE A 59 -9.98 14.80 9.69
CA ILE A 59 -10.73 14.02 8.69
C ILE A 59 -9.91 13.88 7.40
N GLU A 60 -9.34 14.98 6.91
CA GLU A 60 -8.51 15.00 5.69
C GLU A 60 -7.32 14.03 5.78
N LEU A 61 -6.57 14.08 6.89
CA LEU A 61 -5.41 13.21 7.10
C LEU A 61 -5.83 11.77 7.37
N ALA A 62 -6.89 11.54 8.15
CA ALA A 62 -7.42 10.21 8.41
C ALA A 62 -7.82 9.49 7.12
N VAL A 63 -8.45 10.18 6.17
CA VAL A 63 -8.77 9.60 4.85
C VAL A 63 -7.50 9.16 4.13
N VAL A 64 -6.46 9.98 4.09
CA VAL A 64 -5.18 9.62 3.45
C VAL A 64 -4.49 8.44 4.16
N LEU A 65 -4.53 8.40 5.48
CA LEU A 65 -3.96 7.31 6.29
C LEU A 65 -4.69 5.98 6.03
N ILE A 66 -6.03 6.01 5.98
CA ILE A 66 -6.84 4.81 5.70
C ILE A 66 -6.66 4.36 4.25
N VAL A 67 -6.60 5.28 3.28
CA VAL A 67 -6.29 4.97 1.88
C VAL A 67 -4.91 4.29 1.76
N SER A 68 -3.91 4.78 2.50
CA SER A 68 -2.58 4.18 2.58
C SER A 68 -2.59 2.77 3.21
N CYS A 69 -3.46 2.54 4.20
CA CYS A 69 -3.66 1.23 4.81
C CYS A 69 -4.21 0.22 3.79
N PHE A 70 -5.27 0.58 3.06
CA PHE A 70 -5.85 -0.29 2.04
C PHE A 70 -4.86 -0.61 0.92
N ALA A 71 -4.04 0.35 0.50
CA ALA A 71 -2.98 0.09 -0.47
C ALA A 71 -2.04 -1.03 -0.01
N SER A 72 -1.69 -1.06 1.29
CA SER A 72 -0.58 -1.85 1.80
C SER A 72 -0.95 -3.13 2.54
N VAL A 73 -2.23 -3.32 2.91
CA VAL A 73 -2.64 -4.38 3.86
C VAL A 73 -2.35 -5.79 3.35
N SER A 74 -2.45 -6.01 2.04
CA SER A 74 -2.20 -7.32 1.44
C SER A 74 -1.55 -7.11 0.08
N PRO A 75 -0.21 -6.97 -0.01
CA PRO A 75 0.46 -6.85 -1.29
C PRO A 75 0.57 -8.22 -1.96
N ALA A 76 0.10 -8.35 -3.19
CA ALA A 76 0.17 -9.61 -3.95
C ALA A 76 1.62 -10.11 -4.18
N SER A 77 2.62 -9.22 -4.05
CA SER A 77 4.04 -9.59 -4.09
C SER A 77 4.48 -10.46 -2.90
N ALA A 78 3.74 -10.45 -1.79
CA ALA A 78 4.09 -11.20 -0.58
C ALA A 78 4.01 -12.72 -0.74
N ALA A 79 3.33 -13.22 -1.77
CA ALA A 79 3.26 -14.65 -2.08
C ALA A 79 3.82 -14.98 -3.47
N ALA A 80 4.47 -14.02 -4.14
CA ALA A 80 4.80 -14.14 -5.55
C ALA A 80 5.86 -15.22 -5.84
N VAL A 81 6.71 -15.59 -4.88
CA VAL A 81 7.68 -16.69 -5.02
C VAL A 81 7.02 -18.02 -4.64
N SER A 82 6.28 -18.06 -3.52
CA SER A 82 5.59 -19.29 -3.12
C SER A 82 4.52 -19.73 -4.14
N LEU A 83 3.86 -18.78 -4.82
CA LEU A 83 2.89 -19.08 -5.88
C LEU A 83 3.53 -19.70 -7.13
N GLU A 84 4.84 -19.60 -7.34
CA GLU A 84 5.50 -20.31 -8.45
C GLU A 84 5.49 -21.82 -8.26
N GLY A 85 5.42 -22.28 -7.01
CA GLY A 85 5.30 -23.69 -6.63
C GLY A 85 6.35 -24.56 -7.32
N HIS A 86 5.91 -25.69 -7.87
CA HIS A 86 6.78 -26.66 -8.54
C HIS A 86 7.48 -26.11 -9.80
N ARG A 87 7.05 -24.96 -10.35
CA ARG A 87 7.65 -24.36 -11.56
C ARG A 87 8.77 -23.37 -11.24
N ALA A 88 9.10 -23.15 -9.95
CA ALA A 88 10.13 -22.22 -9.51
C ALA A 88 11.51 -22.49 -10.16
N TRP A 89 11.85 -23.75 -10.45
CA TRP A 89 13.10 -24.11 -11.12
C TRP A 89 13.28 -23.44 -12.50
N THR A 90 12.17 -23.15 -13.20
CA THR A 90 12.21 -22.48 -14.51
C THR A 90 12.75 -21.04 -14.39
N MET A 91 12.51 -20.37 -13.26
CA MET A 91 13.04 -19.04 -13.02
C MET A 91 14.52 -19.08 -12.65
N LEU A 92 14.98 -20.17 -12.02
CA LEU A 92 16.37 -20.37 -11.61
C LEU A 92 17.31 -20.66 -12.79
N THR A 93 16.81 -21.21 -13.89
CA THR A 93 17.61 -21.54 -15.09
C THR A 93 17.69 -20.40 -16.10
N LEU A 94 16.93 -19.31 -15.90
CA LEU A 94 16.96 -18.16 -16.79
C LEU A 94 18.29 -17.39 -16.66
N PRO A 95 18.97 -17.02 -17.76
CA PRO A 95 20.18 -16.21 -17.74
C PRO A 95 19.83 -14.73 -17.51
N VAL A 96 19.10 -14.43 -16.44
CA VAL A 96 18.61 -13.08 -16.10
C VAL A 96 19.02 -12.76 -14.67
N LEU A 97 19.32 -11.49 -14.41
CA LEU A 97 19.68 -11.03 -13.08
C LEU A 97 18.53 -11.30 -12.08
N THR A 98 18.83 -11.94 -10.95
CA THR A 98 17.85 -12.26 -9.91
C THR A 98 17.10 -11.02 -9.41
N GLY A 99 17.78 -9.87 -9.32
CA GLY A 99 17.15 -8.59 -8.98
C GLY A 99 16.09 -8.16 -9.99
N ALA A 100 16.27 -8.44 -11.29
CA ALA A 100 15.27 -8.15 -12.32
C ALA A 100 14.06 -9.10 -12.23
N ILE A 101 14.26 -10.34 -11.78
CA ILE A 101 13.17 -11.29 -11.50
C ILE A 101 12.33 -10.79 -10.32
N LEU A 102 12.97 -10.44 -9.19
CA LEU A 102 12.28 -9.91 -8.02
C LEU A 102 11.54 -8.59 -8.33
N LEU A 103 12.18 -7.69 -9.08
CA LEU A 103 11.55 -6.44 -9.49
C LEU A 103 10.34 -6.69 -10.40
N SER A 104 10.40 -7.69 -11.28
CA SER A 104 9.27 -8.04 -12.15
C SER A 104 8.03 -8.53 -11.39
N LYS A 105 8.21 -9.03 -10.17
CA LYS A 105 7.14 -9.43 -9.25
C LYS A 105 6.50 -8.26 -8.50
N LEU A 106 7.26 -7.19 -8.27
CA LEU A 106 6.82 -5.99 -7.56
C LEU A 106 6.20 -4.95 -8.50
N LEU A 107 6.82 -4.74 -9.65
CA LEU A 107 6.54 -3.61 -10.53
C LEU A 107 5.08 -3.51 -11.00
N PRO A 108 4.40 -4.60 -11.41
CA PRO A 108 3.01 -4.52 -11.87
C PRO A 108 2.07 -3.95 -10.79
N TRP A 109 2.27 -4.38 -9.55
CA TRP A 109 1.45 -3.95 -8.42
C TRP A 109 1.78 -2.54 -7.97
N CYS A 110 3.06 -2.13 -8.05
CA CYS A 110 3.46 -0.75 -7.79
C CYS A 110 2.82 0.21 -8.80
N VAL A 111 2.78 -0.17 -10.09
CA VAL A 111 2.12 0.63 -11.13
C VAL A 111 0.61 0.70 -10.87
N MET A 112 -0.03 -0.41 -10.54
CA MET A 112 -1.45 -0.42 -10.19
C MET A 112 -1.75 0.49 -8.99
N CYS A 113 -0.98 0.36 -7.89
CA CYS A 113 -1.10 1.23 -6.72
C CYS A 113 -0.94 2.71 -7.11
N ALA A 114 0.09 3.06 -7.89
CA ALA A 114 0.31 4.44 -8.33
C ALA A 114 -0.88 4.97 -9.16
N THR A 115 -1.42 4.18 -10.09
CA THR A 115 -2.57 4.60 -10.90
C THR A 115 -3.82 4.83 -10.05
N VAL A 116 -4.09 3.96 -9.07
CA VAL A 116 -5.24 4.11 -8.16
C VAL A 116 -5.02 5.32 -7.24
N SER A 117 -3.82 5.52 -6.70
CA SER A 117 -3.49 6.69 -5.89
C SER A 117 -3.64 8.01 -6.67
N LEU A 118 -3.32 8.04 -7.96
CA LEU A 118 -3.58 9.21 -8.81
C LEU A 118 -5.08 9.51 -8.93
N THR A 119 -5.92 8.48 -9.09
CA THR A 119 -7.39 8.70 -9.08
C THR A 119 -7.89 9.23 -7.74
N CYS A 120 -7.33 8.74 -6.62
CA CYS A 120 -7.65 9.23 -5.28
C CYS A 120 -7.27 10.71 -5.13
N VAL A 121 -6.15 11.14 -5.69
CA VAL A 121 -5.73 12.55 -5.69
C VAL A 121 -6.71 13.45 -6.40
N VAL A 122 -7.19 13.04 -7.58
CA VAL A 122 -8.19 13.83 -8.32
C VAL A 122 -9.46 13.97 -7.49
N LEU A 123 -9.92 12.90 -6.84
CA LEU A 123 -11.10 12.93 -5.98
C LEU A 123 -10.90 13.82 -4.75
N MET A 124 -9.76 13.71 -4.06
CA MET A 124 -9.45 14.57 -2.91
C MET A 124 -9.37 16.06 -3.30
N ALA A 125 -8.78 16.36 -4.46
CA ALA A 125 -8.71 17.72 -4.98
C ALA A 125 -10.09 18.29 -5.34
N VAL A 126 -10.98 17.47 -5.93
CA VAL A 126 -12.39 17.85 -6.19
C VAL A 126 -13.14 18.11 -4.88
N GLY A 127 -12.83 17.37 -3.82
CA GLY A 127 -13.38 17.59 -2.48
C GLY A 127 -12.88 18.86 -1.78
N GLY A 128 -11.99 19.63 -2.40
CA GLY A 128 -11.43 20.85 -1.82
C GLY A 128 -10.31 20.62 -0.80
N ALA A 129 -9.71 19.43 -0.77
CA ALA A 129 -8.59 19.15 0.14
C ALA A 129 -7.40 20.09 -0.14
N PRO A 130 -6.68 20.53 0.90
CA PRO A 130 -5.51 21.39 0.76
C PRO A 130 -4.37 20.66 0.03
N CYS A 131 -3.57 21.42 -0.72
CA CYS A 131 -2.53 20.88 -1.61
C CYS A 131 -1.53 19.95 -0.88
N GLN A 132 -1.23 20.21 0.39
CA GLN A 132 -0.36 19.36 1.21
C GLN A 132 -0.94 17.95 1.42
N VAL A 133 -2.25 17.85 1.70
CA VAL A 133 -2.95 16.57 1.88
C VAL A 133 -3.08 15.83 0.55
N VAL A 134 -3.38 16.57 -0.52
CA VAL A 134 -3.45 16.01 -1.89
C VAL A 134 -2.11 15.38 -2.28
N GLY A 135 -0.98 16.06 -2.06
CA GLY A 135 0.35 15.49 -2.32
C GLY A 135 0.62 14.23 -1.48
N LEU A 136 0.20 14.23 -0.21
CA LEU A 136 0.34 13.09 0.69
C LEU A 136 -0.46 11.86 0.22
N CYS A 137 -1.60 12.08 -0.45
CA CYS A 137 -2.48 11.04 -0.96
C CYS A 137 -1.87 10.19 -2.10
N VAL A 138 -0.83 10.66 -2.79
CA VAL A 138 -0.01 9.79 -3.66
C VAL A 138 1.15 9.21 -2.89
N PHE A 139 1.90 10.07 -2.19
CA PHE A 139 3.21 9.71 -1.70
C PHE A 139 3.14 8.66 -0.59
N LEU A 140 2.21 8.82 0.35
CA LEU A 140 2.09 7.93 1.50
C LEU A 140 1.61 6.53 1.11
N PRO A 141 0.53 6.34 0.32
CA PRO A 141 0.13 5.00 -0.13
C PRO A 141 1.18 4.30 -0.99
N CYS A 142 1.89 5.03 -1.86
CA CYS A 142 2.95 4.44 -2.67
C CYS A 142 4.13 4.00 -1.81
N ALA A 143 4.54 4.80 -0.83
CA ALA A 143 5.65 4.48 0.07
C ALA A 143 5.34 3.32 1.01
N SER A 144 4.14 3.30 1.58
CA SER A 144 3.66 2.20 2.43
C SER A 144 3.54 0.91 1.62
N PHE A 145 2.98 0.99 0.40
CA PHE A 145 2.88 -0.17 -0.47
C PHE A 145 4.26 -0.72 -0.82
N TRP A 146 5.19 0.17 -1.20
CA TRP A 146 6.57 -0.21 -1.51
C TRP A 146 7.25 -0.90 -0.33
N PHE A 147 7.11 -0.36 0.89
CA PHE A 147 7.66 -0.97 2.09
C PHE A 147 7.07 -2.37 2.34
N THR A 148 5.75 -2.48 2.39
CA THR A 148 5.08 -3.74 2.74
C THR A 148 5.23 -4.79 1.64
N ALA A 149 5.23 -4.38 0.36
CA ALA A 149 5.48 -5.27 -0.77
C ALA A 149 6.88 -5.90 -0.72
N ASN A 150 7.90 -5.11 -0.35
CA ASN A 150 9.27 -5.59 -0.16
C ASN A 150 9.42 -6.43 1.11
N LEU A 151 8.74 -6.08 2.21
CA LEU A 151 8.71 -6.88 3.43
C LEU A 151 8.10 -8.26 3.18
N GLY A 152 6.96 -8.31 2.50
CA GLY A 152 6.31 -9.55 2.10
C GLY A 152 7.21 -10.40 1.21
N LEU A 153 7.83 -9.79 0.20
CA LEU A 153 8.73 -10.49 -0.70
C LEU A 153 9.97 -11.03 0.03
N TYR A 154 10.56 -10.26 0.95
CA TYR A 154 11.69 -10.68 1.77
C TYR A 154 11.34 -11.94 2.59
N LEU A 155 10.18 -11.94 3.24
CA LEU A 155 9.71 -13.06 4.04
C LEU A 155 9.40 -14.29 3.17
N ASP A 156 8.83 -14.08 1.99
CA ASP A 156 8.50 -15.14 1.03
C ASP A 156 9.76 -15.82 0.48
N VAL A 157 10.76 -15.03 0.07
CA VAL A 157 12.04 -15.54 -0.45
C VAL A 157 12.84 -16.25 0.65
N SER A 158 12.76 -15.77 1.89
CA SER A 158 13.50 -16.36 3.01
C SER A 158 12.99 -17.75 3.39
N ASN A 159 11.69 -18.02 3.23
CA ASN A 159 11.08 -19.31 3.53
C ASN A 159 9.97 -19.64 2.52
N PRO A 160 10.31 -19.98 1.28
CA PRO A 160 9.33 -20.22 0.23
C PRO A 160 8.54 -21.49 0.53
N ARG A 161 7.22 -21.42 0.40
CA ARG A 161 6.30 -22.55 0.59
C ARG A 161 5.78 -23.00 -0.76
N TYR A 162 6.44 -24.00 -1.35
CA TYR A 162 6.03 -24.55 -2.64
C TYR A 162 4.94 -25.63 -2.54
N GLU A 163 4.77 -26.24 -1.37
CA GLU A 163 3.70 -27.19 -1.10
C GLU A 163 2.49 -26.46 -0.48
N TRP A 164 1.41 -26.37 -1.24
CA TRP A 164 0.18 -25.72 -0.82
C TRP A 164 -1.05 -26.48 -1.26
N ALA A 165 -2.06 -26.54 -0.39
CA ALA A 165 -3.33 -27.18 -0.68
C ALA A 165 -4.19 -26.37 -1.66
N SER A 166 -4.08 -25.03 -1.62
CA SER A 166 -4.69 -24.13 -2.60
C SER A 166 -3.85 -22.86 -2.78
N PRO A 167 -3.82 -22.26 -3.98
CA PRO A 167 -3.08 -21.01 -4.24
C PRO A 167 -3.53 -19.87 -3.33
N GLY A 168 -4.84 -19.78 -3.05
CA GLY A 168 -5.42 -18.75 -2.19
C GLY A 168 -4.98 -18.84 -0.73
N ALA A 169 -4.70 -20.05 -0.22
CA ALA A 169 -4.25 -20.22 1.16
C ALA A 169 -2.86 -19.63 1.40
N VAL A 170 -1.95 -19.72 0.42
CA VAL A 170 -0.63 -19.09 0.51
C VAL A 170 -0.71 -17.60 0.27
N ALA A 171 -1.52 -17.18 -0.71
CA ALA A 171 -1.68 -15.79 -1.09
C ALA A 171 -2.21 -14.90 0.05
N SER A 172 -3.30 -15.29 0.70
CA SER A 172 -3.98 -14.41 1.68
C SER A 172 -3.81 -14.87 3.12
N ARG A 173 -3.41 -16.13 3.36
CA ARG A 173 -3.21 -16.70 4.71
C ARG A 173 -1.79 -17.20 4.95
N GLY A 174 -0.89 -16.98 4.01
CA GLY A 174 0.53 -17.28 4.18
C GLY A 174 1.17 -16.40 5.26
N ARG A 175 2.27 -16.89 5.84
CA ARG A 175 3.06 -16.11 6.81
C ARG A 175 3.40 -14.69 6.32
N PRO A 176 3.87 -14.49 5.08
CA PRO A 176 4.19 -13.15 4.60
C PRO A 176 2.97 -12.22 4.55
N ALA A 177 1.83 -12.71 4.06
CA ALA A 177 0.59 -11.94 3.98
C ALA A 177 0.06 -11.52 5.36
N VAL A 178 0.06 -12.45 6.33
CA VAL A 178 -0.38 -12.14 7.72
C VAL A 178 0.54 -11.11 8.37
N VAL A 179 1.86 -11.23 8.19
CA VAL A 179 2.82 -10.24 8.73
C VAL A 179 2.64 -8.87 8.06
N CYS A 180 2.47 -8.82 6.74
CA CYS A 180 2.21 -7.58 6.00
C CYS A 180 0.95 -6.87 6.51
N GLY A 181 -0.14 -7.63 6.69
CA GLY A 181 -1.40 -7.10 7.19
C GLY A 181 -1.28 -6.56 8.61
N LEU A 182 -0.63 -7.30 9.52
CA LEU A 182 -0.42 -6.87 10.90
C LEU A 182 0.46 -5.62 10.99
N VAL A 183 1.58 -5.58 10.25
CA VAL A 183 2.47 -4.42 10.22
C VAL A 183 1.73 -3.19 9.70
N THR A 184 1.00 -3.33 8.60
CA THR A 184 0.21 -2.23 8.03
C THR A 184 -0.88 -1.75 9.00
N ALA A 185 -1.59 -2.67 9.64
CA ALA A 185 -2.62 -2.34 10.62
C ALA A 185 -2.05 -1.58 11.83
N ILE A 186 -0.95 -2.07 12.41
CA ILE A 186 -0.28 -1.42 13.56
C ILE A 186 0.20 -0.03 13.17
N LEU A 187 0.86 0.13 12.02
CA LEU A 187 1.34 1.42 11.53
C LEU A 187 0.18 2.40 11.30
N THR A 188 -0.94 1.93 10.74
CA THR A 188 -2.11 2.77 10.48
C THR A 188 -2.78 3.22 11.77
N VAL A 189 -2.99 2.30 12.71
CA VAL A 189 -3.58 2.64 14.02
C VAL A 189 -2.69 3.62 14.78
N ALA A 190 -1.37 3.41 14.78
CA ALA A 190 -0.43 4.34 15.38
C ALA A 190 -0.47 5.71 14.70
N ALA A 191 -0.55 5.77 13.37
CA ALA A 191 -0.63 7.02 12.61
C ALA A 191 -1.93 7.78 12.90
N LEU A 192 -3.08 7.09 12.92
CA LEU A 192 -4.38 7.69 13.25
C LEU A 192 -4.43 8.19 14.71
N ALA A 193 -3.89 7.42 15.66
CA ALA A 193 -3.78 7.85 17.04
C ALA A 193 -2.88 9.08 17.19
N THR A 194 -1.77 9.11 16.44
CA THR A 194 -0.85 10.26 16.43
C THR A 194 -1.52 11.49 15.85
N ASP A 195 -2.25 11.35 14.74
CA ASP A 195 -3.02 12.43 14.12
C ASP A 195 -4.07 12.98 15.10
N PHE A 196 -4.87 12.10 15.70
CA PHE A 196 -5.89 12.47 16.68
C PHE A 196 -5.31 13.21 17.89
N VAL A 197 -4.25 12.67 18.50
CA VAL A 197 -3.63 13.25 19.70
C VAL A 197 -2.97 14.58 19.38
N LEU A 198 -2.21 14.68 18.28
CA LEU A 198 -1.51 15.92 17.95
C LEU A 198 -2.44 17.02 17.45
N ALA A 199 -3.51 16.66 16.73
CA ALA A 199 -4.53 17.61 16.26
C ALA A 199 -5.38 18.17 17.42
N LEU A 200 -5.80 17.33 18.37
CA LEU A 200 -6.75 17.75 19.43
C LEU A 200 -6.12 18.11 20.77
N ALA A 201 -4.94 17.56 21.11
CA ALA A 201 -4.29 17.81 22.40
C ALA A 201 -3.15 18.83 22.32
N CYS A 202 -2.62 19.10 21.13
CA CYS A 202 -1.42 19.92 20.94
C CYS A 202 -1.62 21.06 19.92
N ASP A 203 -2.81 21.18 19.33
CA ASP A 203 -3.18 22.17 18.31
C ASP A 203 -2.15 22.28 17.18
N TRP A 204 -1.58 21.15 16.75
CA TRP A 204 -0.66 21.16 15.62
C TRP A 204 -1.41 21.47 14.33
N GLY A 205 -1.07 22.59 13.69
CA GLY A 205 -1.62 22.94 12.39
C GLY A 205 -1.24 21.95 11.28
N LEU A 206 -2.00 21.95 10.19
CA LEU A 206 -1.89 20.98 9.08
C LEU A 206 -0.47 20.82 8.55
N GLY A 207 0.26 21.93 8.44
CA GLY A 207 1.59 21.95 7.86
C GLY A 207 2.57 21.08 8.63
N ARG A 208 2.45 21.02 9.97
CA ARG A 208 3.35 20.20 10.81
C ARG A 208 2.97 18.72 10.76
N LEU A 209 1.68 18.42 10.79
CA LEU A 209 1.17 17.05 10.71
C LEU A 209 1.46 16.42 9.35
N SER A 210 1.15 17.14 8.26
CA SER A 210 1.46 16.68 6.90
C SER A 210 2.96 16.50 6.66
N ALA A 211 3.80 17.37 7.21
CA ALA A 211 5.25 17.22 7.16
C ALA A 211 5.75 15.99 7.94
N LEU A 212 5.19 15.72 9.13
CA LEU A 212 5.50 14.53 9.91
C LEU A 212 5.15 13.25 9.14
N PHE A 213 3.94 13.17 8.56
CA PHE A 213 3.53 12.02 7.77
C PHE A 213 4.33 11.88 6.47
N ALA A 214 4.73 12.98 5.84
CA ALA A 214 5.62 12.96 4.69
C ALA A 214 7.02 12.43 5.08
N ALA A 215 7.54 12.82 6.24
CA ALA A 215 8.81 12.29 6.76
C ALA A 215 8.70 10.77 7.06
N CYS A 216 7.59 10.33 7.66
CA CYS A 216 7.31 8.90 7.85
C CYS A 216 7.23 8.15 6.52
N ALA A 217 6.59 8.72 5.50
CA ALA A 217 6.55 8.15 4.15
C ALA A 217 7.96 8.00 3.55
N CYS A 218 8.83 9.00 3.71
CA CYS A 218 10.23 8.91 3.29
C CYS A 218 10.97 7.77 4.01
N LEU A 219 10.76 7.62 5.33
CA LEU A 219 11.36 6.52 6.09
C LEU A 219 10.87 5.16 5.62
N LEU A 220 9.57 5.00 5.32
CA LEU A 220 9.01 3.78 4.76
C LEU A 220 9.61 3.47 3.37
N ALA A 221 9.75 4.48 2.51
CA ALA A 221 10.37 4.33 1.20
C ALA A 221 11.84 3.88 1.31
N ILE A 222 12.61 4.50 2.21
CA ILE A 222 14.00 4.10 2.50
C ILE A 222 14.05 2.68 3.05
N GLY A 223 13.17 2.34 4.01
CA GLY A 223 13.04 1.00 4.56
C GLY A 223 12.75 -0.05 3.49
N GLY A 224 11.86 0.26 2.54
CA GLY A 224 11.56 -0.61 1.40
C GLY A 224 12.78 -0.83 0.49
N CYS A 225 13.56 0.22 0.22
CA CYS A 225 14.82 0.11 -0.51
C CYS A 225 15.87 -0.74 0.22
N VAL A 226 15.97 -0.60 1.55
CA VAL A 226 16.87 -1.43 2.37
C VAL A 226 16.43 -2.90 2.35
N LEU A 227 15.13 -3.18 2.50
CA LEU A 227 14.57 -4.52 2.41
C LEU A 227 14.81 -5.16 1.03
N PHE A 228 14.61 -4.40 -0.05
CA PHE A 228 14.88 -4.89 -1.40
C PHE A 228 16.35 -5.29 -1.58
N ARG A 229 17.29 -4.49 -1.05
CA ARG A 229 18.72 -4.81 -1.08
C ARG A 229 19.10 -5.98 -0.17
N ALA A 230 18.41 -6.14 0.95
CA ALA A 230 18.63 -7.23 1.90
C ALA A 230 17.99 -8.56 1.45
N THR A 231 17.06 -8.52 0.48
CA THR A 231 16.38 -9.72 -0.01
C THR A 231 17.41 -10.70 -0.58
N PRO A 232 17.51 -11.92 -0.02
CA PRO A 232 18.54 -12.86 -0.43
C PRO A 232 18.32 -13.22 -1.89
N MET A 233 19.24 -12.82 -2.76
CA MET A 233 19.20 -13.19 -4.16
C MET A 233 19.31 -14.71 -4.21
N GLN A 234 18.27 -15.39 -4.72
CA GLN A 234 18.25 -16.83 -4.91
C GLN A 234 19.50 -17.24 -5.69
N LYS A 235 20.53 -17.71 -4.97
CA LYS A 235 21.65 -18.41 -5.58
C LYS A 235 21.13 -19.79 -5.91
N ALA A 236 21.16 -20.15 -7.19
CA ALA A 236 21.04 -21.54 -7.59
C ALA A 236 22.06 -22.35 -6.76
N ARG A 237 21.56 -23.22 -5.88
CA ARG A 237 22.31 -24.34 -5.35
C ARG A 237 21.87 -25.58 -6.10
#